data_AF-R4MH77-F1
#
_entry.id   AF-R4MH77-F1
#
_cell.length_a   1.000
_cell.length_b   1.000
_cell.length_c   1.000
_cell.angle_alpha   90.00
_cell.angle_beta   90.00
_cell.angle_gamma   90.00
#
_symmetry.space_group_name_H-M   'P 1'
#
loop_
_entity.id
_entity.type
_entity.pdbx_description
1 polymer ?
#
loop_
_entity_poly.entity_id
_entity_poly.type
_entity_poly.pdbx_seq_one_letter_code
_entity_poly.pdbx_strand_id
1 'polypeptide(L)' 'MIADHILEGARDGRTVAELMASGREVLGRDDVMEGVPEMLAEVQVEATFPDGTKLVTVHQPIA' A
#
# COMPACT_ATOMS: atom_id res chain seq x y z
N MET A 1 5.82 -4.85 4.85
CA MET A 1 6.25 -3.56 4.26
C MET A 1 5.06 -2.82 3.66
N ILE A 2 4.61 -3.09 2.42
CA ILE A 2 3.48 -2.32 1.82
C ILE A 2 2.15 -2.55 2.54
N ALA A 3 1.74 -3.81 2.74
CA ALA A 3 0.50 -4.10 3.45
C ALA A 3 0.50 -3.61 4.90
N ASP A 4 1.66 -3.74 5.57
CA ASP A 4 1.91 -3.25 6.92
C ASP A 4 1.77 -1.72 7.00
N HIS A 5 2.39 -0.98 6.06
CA HIS A 5 2.23 0.47 5.93
C HIS A 5 0.76 0.91 5.78
N ILE A 6 -0.04 0.14 5.04
CA ILE A 6 -1.48 0.41 4.89
C ILE A 6 -2.22 0.18 6.21
N LEU A 7 -1.94 -0.93 6.90
CA LEU A 7 -2.59 -1.28 8.17
C LEU A 7 -2.26 -0.26 9.26
N GLU A 8 -0.99 0.11 9.42
CA GLU A 8 -0.54 1.11 10.40
C GLU A 8 -1.04 2.51 10.03
N GLY A 9 -1.03 2.87 8.74
CA GLY A 9 -1.56 4.14 8.28
C GLY A 9 -3.07 4.29 8.51
N ALA A 10 -3.84 3.21 8.33
CA ALA A 10 -5.26 3.20 8.68
C ALA A 10 -5.47 3.31 10.20
N ARG A 11 -4.60 2.65 10.99
CA ARG A 11 -4.59 2.72 12.46
C ARG A 11 -4.27 4.13 12.98
N ASP A 12 -3.42 4.87 12.26
CA ASP A 12 -3.07 6.27 12.50
C ASP A 12 -4.19 7.25 12.06
N GLY A 13 -5.22 6.76 11.38
CA GLY A 13 -6.33 7.57 10.89
C GLY A 13 -6.04 8.34 9.61
N ARG A 14 -5.01 7.94 8.85
CA ARG A 14 -4.77 8.47 7.50
C ARG A 14 -5.94 8.10 6.59
N THR A 15 -6.16 8.88 5.55
CA THR A 15 -7.23 8.61 4.59
C THR A 15 -6.85 7.48 3.63
N VAL A 16 -7.86 6.81 3.07
CA VAL A 16 -7.65 5.82 1.99
C VAL A 16 -6.83 6.41 0.84
N ALA A 17 -7.14 7.65 0.42
CA ALA A 17 -6.44 8.32 -0.67
C ALA A 17 -4.95 8.55 -0.37
N GLU A 18 -4.61 8.97 0.85
CA GLU A 18 -3.21 9.11 1.27
C GLU A 18 -2.46 7.77 1.27
N LEU A 19 -3.12 6.69 1.67
CA LEU A 19 -2.53 5.34 1.68
C LEU A 19 -2.40 4.75 0.27
N MET A 20 -3.31 5.05 -0.64
CA MET A 20 -3.18 4.72 -2.05
C MET A 20 -1.95 5.39 -2.69
N ALA A 21 -1.69 6.65 -2.34
CA ALA A 21 -0.54 7.39 -2.85
C ALA A 21 0.76 6.92 -2.17
N SER A 22 0.83 7.00 -0.85
CA SER A 22 2.05 6.67 -0.09
C SER A 22 2.44 5.20 -0.16
N GLY A 23 1.49 4.29 -0.42
CA GLY A 23 1.78 2.87 -0.65
C GLY A 23 2.71 2.60 -1.84
N ARG A 24 2.79 3.53 -2.81
CA ARG A 24 3.70 3.44 -3.98
C ARG A 24 5.13 3.88 -3.68
N GLU A 25 5.36 4.45 -2.50
CA GLU A 25 6.64 5.05 -2.11
C GLU A 25 7.35 4.22 -1.04
N VAL A 26 6.77 3.08 -0.63
CA VAL A 26 7.30 2.23 0.45
C VAL A 26 8.52 1.42 0.00
N LEU A 27 8.56 0.99 -1.26
CA LEU A 27 9.63 0.21 -1.85
C LEU A 27 9.97 0.73 -3.24
N GLY A 28 11.26 0.86 -3.53
CA GLY A 28 11.79 1.06 -4.88
C GLY A 28 12.21 -0.24 -5.54
N ARG A 29 12.53 -0.18 -6.84
CA ARG A 29 13.10 -1.31 -7.60
C ARG A 29 14.34 -1.94 -6.97
N ASP A 30 15.18 -1.14 -6.33
CA ASP A 30 16.42 -1.60 -5.71
C ASP A 30 16.19 -2.39 -4.40
N ASP A 31 14.99 -2.32 -3.83
CA ASP A 31 14.62 -3.04 -2.59
C ASP A 31 14.11 -4.47 -2.87
N VAL A 32 13.97 -4.85 -4.15
CA VAL A 32 13.36 -6.12 -4.57
C VAL A 32 14.18 -6.82 -5.65
N MET A 33 13.91 -8.11 -5.85
CA MET A 33 14.54 -8.89 -6.93
C MET A 33 14.05 -8.44 -8.31
N GLU A 34 14.89 -8.63 -9.33
CA GLU A 34 14.51 -8.40 -10.73
C GLU A 34 13.21 -9.12 -11.09
N GLY A 35 12.31 -8.42 -11.79
CA GLY A 35 11.01 -8.94 -12.22
C GLY A 35 9.89 -8.83 -11.17
N VAL A 36 10.20 -8.60 -9.89
CA VAL A 36 9.18 -8.44 -8.85
C VAL A 36 8.25 -7.24 -9.08
N PRO A 37 8.73 -6.04 -9.48
CA PRO A 37 7.84 -4.90 -9.76
C PRO A 37 6.81 -5.21 -10.85
N GLU A 38 7.22 -5.95 -11.88
CA GLU A 38 6.36 -6.32 -13.01
C GLU A 38 5.33 -7.41 -12.65
N MET A 39 5.66 -8.29 -11.69
CA MET A 39 4.73 -9.31 -11.19
C MET A 39 3.59 -8.73 -10.33
N LEU A 40 3.80 -7.55 -9.73
CA LEU A 40 2.91 -6.96 -8.74
C LEU A 40 2.12 -5.77 -9.31
N ALA A 41 1.06 -6.07 -10.09
CA ALA A 41 0.23 -5.03 -10.71
C ALA A 41 -0.50 -4.15 -9.68
N GLU A 42 -0.95 -4.74 -8.58
CA GLU A 42 -1.57 -4.03 -7.46
C GLU A 42 -1.45 -4.79 -6.15
N VAL A 43 -1.58 -4.07 -5.04
CA VAL A 43 -1.74 -4.63 -3.70
C VAL A 43 -3.06 -4.13 -3.13
N GLN A 44 -3.88 -5.07 -2.65
CA GLN A 44 -5.18 -4.80 -2.06
C GLN A 44 -5.17 -5.21 -0.59
N VAL A 45 -5.56 -4.30 0.30
CA VAL A 45 -5.58 -4.56 1.75
C VAL A 45 -6.84 -3.97 2.35
N GLU A 46 -7.61 -4.80 3.06
CA GLU A 46 -8.68 -4.32 3.93
C GLU A 46 -8.08 -3.87 5.26
N ALA A 47 -8.34 -2.62 5.64
CA ALA A 47 -7.86 -2.04 6.89
C ALA A 47 -8.99 -1.35 7.64
N THR A 48 -8.90 -1.33 8.97
CA THR A 48 -9.88 -0.69 9.84
C THR A 48 -9.48 0.77 10.07
N PHE A 49 -10.28 1.69 9.51
CA PHE A 49 -10.15 3.13 9.71
C PHE A 49 -11.03 3.59 10.88
N PRO A 50 -10.85 4.82 11.38
CA PRO A 50 -11.73 5.39 12.41
C PRO A 50 -13.23 5.39 12.03
N ASP A 51 -13.54 5.39 10.73
CA ASP A 51 -14.90 5.38 10.19
C ASP A 51 -15.34 4.03 9.59
N GLY A 52 -14.58 2.95 9.85
CA GLY A 52 -14.93 1.58 9.49
C GLY A 52 -13.91 0.90 8.59
N THR A 53 -14.16 -0.38 8.29
CA THR A 53 -13.29 -1.17 7.41
C THR A 53 -13.44 -0.73 5.96
N LYS A 54 -12.31 -0.53 5.27
CA LYS A 54 -12.26 -0.14 3.86
C LYS A 54 -11.17 -0.91 3.13
N LEU A 55 -11.40 -1.16 1.84
CA LEU A 55 -10.40 -1.71 0.93
C LEU A 55 -9.51 -0.57 0.40
N VAL A 56 -8.20 -0.72 0.55
CA VAL A 56 -7.19 0.14 -0.05
C VAL A 56 -6.54 -0.63 -1.19
N THR A 57 -6.54 -0.04 -2.40
CA THR A 57 -5.89 -0.60 -3.58
C THR A 57 -4.74 0.31 -4.01
N VAL A 58 -3.52 -0.23 -3.99
CA VAL A 58 -2.32 0.47 -4.48
C VAL A 58 -1.91 -0.15 -5.81
N HIS A 59 -2.12 0.58 -6.91
CA HIS A 59 -1.71 0.15 -8.24
C HIS A 59 -0.22 0.44 -8.46
N GLN A 60 0.48 -0.49 -9.11
CA GLN A 60 1.92 -0.43 -9.41
C GLN A 60 2.71 0.10 -8.21
N PRO A 61 2.72 -0.64 -7.09
CA PRO A 61 3.17 -0.15 -5.80
C PRO A 61 4.70 -0.11 -5.66
N ILE A 62 5.43 -0.60 -6.68
CA ILE A 62 6.89 -0.55 -6.77
C ILE A 62 7.23 0.11 -8.12
N ALA A 63 7.86 1.29 -8.07
CA ALA A 63 8.19 2.10 -9.25
C ALA A 63 9.60 1.83 -9.77
#